data_AF-A0A836YLN1-F1
#
_entry.id   AF-A0A836YLN1-F1
#
_cell.length_a   1.000
_cell.length_b   1.000
_cell.length_c   1.000
_cell.angle_alpha   90.00
_cell.angle_beta   90.00
_cell.angle_gamma   90.00
#
_symmetry.space_group_name_H-M   'P 1'
#
loop_
_entity.id
_entity.type
_entity.pdbx_description
1 polymer ?
#
loop_
_entity_poly.entity_id
_entity_poly.type
_entity_poly.pdbx_seq_one_letter_code
_entity_poly.pdbx_strand_id
1 'polypeptide(L)'
;MNTVVANLNIEVIKPTIGAIIHNIDLNALNEQTTQQIQQALLDHQVIFFRKQQLAPQAQADLARSFGTLHVHPIYPSIEDVPEVMVLDSWKQDLRDNELWHTDVTFSKTPPLGCVLQAIKIPPVGGDTLWSSNTAAFKGLPLELQRKLRGLTATHDIRKSFPLERFAHNEEEREKLLQTFKRNPPVVHPVVRTHPVTGEPLLFVSEGFTTRINELPEQESEQLLNFLFEHATQEQFHLRWKWQDGDVAIWDNRCTQHKALFDYGDAHRIMHRATINGDVPFYKEEQQPELAEA
;
A
#
# COMPACT_ATOMS: atom_id res chain seq x y z
N MET A 1 21.03 -0.62 -36.85
CA MET A 1 20.66 0.66 -36.21
C MET A 1 20.69 0.40 -34.73
N ASN A 2 21.61 1.03 -34.00
CA ASN A 2 21.76 0.82 -32.56
C ASN A 2 20.58 1.47 -31.85
N THR A 3 19.61 0.66 -31.41
CA THR A 3 18.55 1.08 -30.51
C THR A 3 19.21 1.36 -29.16
N VAL A 4 19.53 2.62 -28.90
CA VAL A 4 19.94 3.05 -27.56
C VAL A 4 18.74 2.80 -26.64
N VAL A 5 18.84 1.79 -25.79
CA VAL A 5 17.90 1.55 -24.69
C VAL A 5 17.99 2.76 -23.78
N ALA A 6 17.00 3.65 -23.84
CA ALA A 6 16.91 4.74 -22.88
C ALA A 6 16.57 4.14 -21.52
N ASN A 7 17.50 4.19 -20.56
CA ASN A 7 17.23 3.85 -19.17
C ASN A 7 16.43 4.98 -18.53
N LEU A 8 15.50 4.64 -17.63
CA LEU A 8 14.78 5.62 -16.82
C LEU A 8 15.77 6.47 -16.01
N ASN A 9 15.48 7.77 -15.87
CA ASN A 9 16.22 8.65 -14.98
C ASN A 9 15.63 8.51 -13.56
N ILE A 10 16.26 7.68 -12.73
CA ILE A 10 15.79 7.31 -11.39
C ILE A 10 16.65 8.00 -10.32
N GLU A 11 16.00 8.73 -9.43
CA GLU A 11 16.59 9.32 -8.22
C GLU A 11 16.07 8.58 -6.99
N VAL A 12 16.95 7.82 -6.32
CA VAL A 12 16.58 7.08 -5.10
C VAL A 12 16.41 8.04 -3.92
N ILE A 13 15.29 7.94 -3.20
CA ILE A 13 14.97 8.79 -2.05
C ILE A 13 15.61 8.24 -0.77
N LYS A 14 15.43 6.94 -0.50
CA LYS A 14 16.09 6.22 0.59
C LYS A 14 16.64 4.88 0.12
N PRO A 15 17.73 4.39 0.73
CA PRO A 15 18.27 3.05 0.43
C PRO A 15 17.26 1.91 0.62
N THR A 16 16.26 2.11 1.49
CA THR A 16 15.27 1.10 1.87
C THR A 16 13.97 1.17 1.07
N ILE A 17 13.62 2.34 0.52
CA ILE A 17 12.34 2.59 -0.14
C ILE A 17 12.35 3.91 -0.92
N GLY A 18 11.62 3.95 -2.02
CA GLY A 18 11.30 5.20 -2.70
C GLY A 18 12.27 5.62 -3.79
N ALA A 19 11.73 5.96 -4.95
CA ALA A 19 12.46 6.67 -5.98
C ALA A 19 11.59 7.68 -6.74
N ILE A 20 12.20 8.72 -7.28
CA ILE A 20 11.58 9.66 -8.21
C ILE A 20 12.03 9.29 -9.62
N ILE A 21 11.09 9.18 -10.55
CA ILE A 21 11.37 8.92 -11.97
C ILE A 21 11.13 10.21 -12.74
N HIS A 22 12.18 10.70 -13.39
CA HIS A 22 12.20 11.97 -14.10
C HIS A 22 12.08 11.79 -15.62
N ASN A 23 11.77 12.89 -16.32
CA ASN A 23 11.80 13.01 -17.78
C ASN A 23 10.91 11.97 -18.51
N ILE A 24 9.71 11.76 -17.98
CA ILE A 24 8.73 10.83 -18.53
C ILE A 24 7.34 11.47 -18.58
N ASP A 25 6.61 11.17 -19.65
CA ASP A 25 5.19 11.52 -19.80
C ASP A 25 4.36 10.24 -19.65
N LEU A 26 3.61 10.16 -18.55
CA LEU A 26 2.78 9.00 -18.24
C LEU A 26 1.58 8.85 -19.19
N ASN A 27 1.25 9.85 -20.01
CA ASN A 27 0.19 9.73 -21.02
C ASN A 27 0.64 9.00 -22.30
N ALA A 28 1.95 8.85 -22.51
CA ALA A 28 2.52 8.37 -23.77
C ALA A 28 3.56 7.27 -23.56
N LEU A 29 3.22 6.28 -22.72
CA LEU A 29 4.10 5.16 -22.42
C LEU A 29 4.09 4.12 -23.55
N ASN A 30 5.27 3.69 -23.98
CA ASN A 30 5.43 2.49 -24.79
C ASN A 30 5.66 1.26 -23.88
N GLU A 31 5.55 0.07 -24.45
CA GLU A 31 5.68 -1.20 -23.72
C GLU A 31 7.01 -1.30 -22.95
N GLN A 32 8.12 -0.91 -23.57
CA GLN A 32 9.45 -0.97 -22.96
C GLN A 32 9.54 -0.07 -21.72
N THR A 33 9.07 1.18 -21.82
CA THR A 33 9.05 2.12 -20.70
C THR A 33 8.14 1.62 -19.58
N THR A 34 6.99 1.05 -19.92
CA THR A 34 6.07 0.45 -18.94
C THR A 34 6.73 -0.69 -18.17
N GLN A 35 7.47 -1.59 -18.85
CA GLN A 35 8.24 -2.65 -18.18
C GLN A 35 9.33 -2.09 -17.25
N GLN A 36 10.01 -1.02 -17.66
CA GLN A 36 11.00 -0.36 -16.80
C GLN A 36 10.35 0.27 -15.55
N ILE A 37 9.15 0.85 -15.66
CA ILE A 37 8.39 1.37 -14.51
C ILE A 37 8.00 0.22 -13.58
N GLN A 38 7.55 -0.91 -14.13
CA GLN A 38 7.21 -2.10 -13.33
C GLN A 38 8.42 -2.63 -12.57
N GLN A 39 9.58 -2.70 -13.21
CA GLN A 39 10.82 -3.10 -12.54
C GLN A 39 11.22 -2.09 -11.45
N ALA A 40 11.14 -0.78 -11.74
CA ALA A 40 11.44 0.26 -10.75
C ALA A 40 10.50 0.17 -9.52
N LEU A 41 9.24 -0.21 -9.72
CA LEU A 41 8.31 -0.45 -8.61
C LEU A 41 8.77 -1.64 -7.75
N LEU A 42 9.23 -2.74 -8.36
CA LEU A 42 9.74 -3.89 -7.62
C LEU A 42 11.01 -3.55 -6.83
N ASP A 43 11.90 -2.74 -7.41
CA ASP A 43 13.18 -2.38 -6.81
C ASP A 43 13.02 -1.34 -5.67
N HIS A 44 12.07 -0.40 -5.82
CA HIS A 44 11.93 0.75 -4.93
C HIS A 44 10.65 0.77 -4.09
N GLN A 45 9.72 -0.16 -4.33
CA GLN A 45 8.46 -0.41 -3.60
C GLN A 45 7.42 0.73 -3.68
N VAL A 46 7.86 1.99 -3.78
CA VAL A 46 7.05 3.15 -4.13
C VAL A 46 7.86 4.07 -5.04
N ILE A 47 7.23 4.54 -6.11
CA ILE A 47 7.85 5.41 -7.11
C ILE A 47 6.98 6.63 -7.37
N PHE A 48 7.64 7.76 -7.62
CA PHE A 48 7.00 9.06 -7.75
C PHE A 48 7.35 9.74 -9.07
N PHE A 49 6.40 10.49 -9.59
CA PHE A 49 6.53 11.29 -10.80
C PHE A 49 6.01 12.69 -10.49
N ARG A 50 6.83 13.72 -10.75
CA ARG A 50 6.44 15.10 -10.50
C ARG A 50 5.71 15.69 -11.72
N LYS A 51 4.79 16.62 -11.46
CA LYS A 51 4.20 17.54 -12.47
C LYS A 51 3.56 16.85 -13.69
N GLN A 52 2.89 15.73 -13.46
CA GLN A 52 2.15 15.02 -14.50
C GLN A 52 0.77 15.66 -14.72
N GLN A 53 0.35 15.71 -15.98
CA GLN A 53 -1.02 16.01 -16.35
C GLN A 53 -1.66 14.73 -16.87
N LEU A 54 -1.73 13.72 -16.00
CA LEU A 54 -2.19 12.38 -16.36
C LEU A 54 -3.70 12.41 -16.55
N ALA A 55 -4.18 12.03 -17.73
CA ALA A 55 -5.61 11.89 -17.99
C ALA A 55 -6.19 10.69 -17.21
N PRO A 56 -7.45 10.73 -16.74
CA PRO A 56 -8.04 9.60 -16.01
C PRO A 56 -7.96 8.26 -16.76
N GLN A 57 -8.19 8.26 -18.08
CA GLN A 57 -8.04 7.06 -18.90
C GLN A 57 -6.59 6.55 -18.90
N ALA A 58 -5.60 7.44 -19.05
CA ALA A 58 -4.20 7.07 -19.00
C ALA A 58 -3.78 6.57 -17.61
N GLN A 59 -4.37 7.10 -16.52
CA GLN A 59 -4.19 6.57 -15.17
C GLN A 59 -4.71 5.13 -15.05
N ALA A 60 -5.90 4.87 -15.59
CA ALA A 60 -6.46 3.52 -15.64
C ALA A 60 -5.60 2.58 -16.49
N ASP A 61 -5.14 3.03 -17.67
CA ASP A 61 -4.30 2.23 -18.57
C ASP A 61 -2.94 1.90 -17.94
N LEU A 62 -2.31 2.87 -17.29
CA LEU A 62 -1.09 2.67 -16.51
C LEU A 62 -1.32 1.64 -15.40
N ALA A 63 -2.37 1.79 -14.61
CA ALA A 63 -2.70 0.80 -13.57
C ALA A 63 -2.98 -0.59 -14.17
N ARG A 64 -3.68 -0.66 -15.31
CA ARG A 64 -4.03 -1.91 -16.01
C ARG A 64 -2.81 -2.66 -16.53
N SER A 65 -1.70 -1.96 -16.76
CA SER A 65 -0.43 -2.60 -17.12
C SER A 65 0.11 -3.53 -16.03
N PHE A 66 -0.23 -3.31 -14.76
CA PHE A 66 0.20 -4.13 -13.62
C PHE A 66 -0.75 -5.29 -13.30
N GLY A 67 -2.01 -5.22 -13.73
CA GLY A 67 -3.04 -6.21 -13.41
C GLY A 67 -4.46 -5.73 -13.67
N THR A 68 -5.45 -6.54 -13.30
CA THR A 68 -6.86 -6.14 -13.43
C THR A 68 -7.22 -5.08 -12.39
N LEU A 69 -8.17 -4.20 -12.70
CA LEU A 69 -8.54 -3.09 -11.83
C LEU A 69 -9.75 -3.41 -10.95
N HIS A 70 -9.76 -2.82 -9.76
CA HIS A 70 -10.92 -2.82 -8.87
C HIS A 70 -11.76 -1.58 -9.12
N VAL A 71 -13.07 -1.76 -9.33
CA VAL A 71 -14.05 -0.67 -9.33
C VAL A 71 -14.65 -0.58 -7.93
N HIS A 72 -14.36 0.52 -7.22
CA HIS A 72 -14.81 0.68 -5.85
C HIS A 72 -16.34 0.85 -5.78
N PRO A 73 -17.08 0.07 -4.97
CA PRO A 73 -18.55 0.09 -4.98
C PRO A 73 -19.17 1.31 -4.26
N ILE A 74 -18.41 2.00 -3.41
CA ILE A 74 -18.89 3.11 -2.54
C ILE A 74 -18.35 4.49 -2.95
N TYR A 75 -17.03 4.65 -3.13
CA TYR A 75 -16.45 5.93 -3.50
C TYR A 75 -16.90 6.39 -4.90
N PRO A 76 -17.12 7.70 -5.11
CA PRO A 76 -17.43 8.25 -6.42
C PRO A 76 -16.25 8.02 -7.37
N SER A 77 -16.57 7.76 -8.62
CA SER A 77 -15.60 7.62 -9.71
C SER A 77 -15.77 8.71 -10.75
N ILE A 78 -14.82 8.77 -11.69
CA ILE A 78 -14.95 9.62 -12.88
C ILE A 78 -16.04 9.05 -13.79
N GLU A 79 -16.93 9.92 -14.29
CA GLU A 79 -18.16 9.58 -15.03
C GLU A 79 -17.93 8.60 -16.20
N ASP A 80 -16.79 8.70 -16.88
CA ASP A 80 -16.41 7.84 -18.02
C ASP A 80 -15.28 6.84 -17.72
N VAL A 81 -14.68 6.88 -16.52
CA VAL A 81 -13.55 6.02 -16.12
C VAL A 81 -13.81 5.46 -14.72
N PRO A 82 -14.70 4.47 -14.57
CA PRO A 82 -15.16 3.98 -13.28
C PRO A 82 -14.06 3.33 -12.44
N GLU A 83 -12.95 2.91 -13.05
CA GLU A 83 -11.78 2.38 -12.34
C GLU A 83 -10.98 3.45 -11.60
N VAL A 84 -11.22 4.73 -11.88
CA VAL A 84 -10.57 5.86 -11.21
C VAL A 84 -11.53 6.47 -10.20
N MET A 85 -11.28 6.23 -8.92
CA MET A 85 -12.04 6.82 -7.83
C MET A 85 -11.52 8.22 -7.44
N VAL A 86 -12.43 9.06 -6.96
CA VAL A 86 -12.17 10.44 -6.53
C VAL A 86 -12.22 10.51 -5.01
N LEU A 87 -11.07 10.87 -4.42
CA LEU A 87 -10.93 11.19 -3.01
C LEU A 87 -10.98 12.70 -2.86
N ASP A 88 -12.08 13.22 -2.35
CA ASP A 88 -12.34 14.66 -2.22
C ASP A 88 -12.64 15.01 -0.76
N SER A 89 -11.72 15.71 -0.10
CA SER A 89 -11.80 16.02 1.34
C SER A 89 -13.00 16.89 1.73
N TRP A 90 -13.64 17.57 0.78
CA TRP A 90 -14.87 18.34 1.04
C TRP A 90 -16.14 17.51 0.91
N LYS A 91 -16.05 16.33 0.31
CA LYS A 91 -17.19 15.43 0.09
C LYS A 91 -17.14 14.18 0.97
N GLN A 92 -15.97 13.87 1.53
CA GLN A 92 -15.69 12.63 2.26
C GLN A 92 -14.84 12.93 3.50
N ASP A 93 -15.07 12.19 4.58
CA ASP A 93 -14.10 12.10 5.67
C ASP A 93 -12.97 11.15 5.25
N LEU A 94 -11.74 11.66 5.21
CA LEU A 94 -10.53 10.93 4.81
C LEU A 94 -9.61 10.60 6.00
N ARG A 95 -10.07 10.82 7.25
CA ARG A 95 -9.29 10.59 8.47
C ARG A 95 -9.07 9.11 8.80
N ASP A 96 -9.74 8.21 8.11
CA ASP A 96 -9.51 6.76 8.17
C ASP A 96 -8.12 6.36 7.63
N ASN A 97 -7.50 7.24 6.83
CA ASN A 97 -6.16 7.03 6.27
C ASN A 97 -5.02 7.53 7.17
N GLU A 98 -5.32 8.13 8.35
CA GLU A 98 -4.34 8.67 9.31
C GLU A 98 -3.77 7.61 10.28
N LEU A 99 -3.76 6.36 9.84
CA LEU A 99 -3.23 5.21 10.56
C LEU A 99 -2.28 4.45 9.65
N TRP A 100 -1.22 3.84 10.19
CA TRP A 100 -0.34 3.00 9.38
C TRP A 100 -1.08 1.73 8.95
N HIS A 101 -1.21 1.56 7.63
CA HIS A 101 -1.95 0.44 7.08
C HIS A 101 -1.39 -0.01 5.73
N THR A 102 -1.67 -1.27 5.41
CA THR A 102 -1.65 -1.80 4.05
C THR A 102 -3.11 -1.93 3.60
N ASP A 103 -3.42 -1.46 2.39
CA ASP A 103 -4.78 -1.38 1.89
C ASP A 103 -5.49 -2.74 1.92
N VAL A 104 -6.72 -2.74 2.46
CA VAL A 104 -7.71 -3.84 2.33
C VAL A 104 -7.13 -5.23 2.67
N THR A 105 -6.25 -5.31 3.66
CA THR A 105 -5.69 -6.61 4.09
C THR A 105 -6.73 -7.51 4.77
N PHE A 106 -7.91 -6.99 5.10
CA PHE A 106 -9.07 -7.79 5.49
C PHE A 106 -9.73 -8.55 4.31
N SER A 107 -9.27 -8.36 3.07
CA SER A 107 -9.64 -9.18 1.91
C SER A 107 -8.76 -10.43 1.82
N LYS A 108 -9.30 -11.53 1.25
CA LYS A 108 -8.52 -12.73 0.91
C LYS A 108 -7.44 -12.45 -0.15
N THR A 109 -7.67 -11.46 -1.00
CA THR A 109 -6.79 -11.03 -2.09
C THR A 109 -6.60 -9.51 -1.99
N PRO A 110 -5.78 -9.02 -1.04
CA PRO A 110 -5.51 -7.59 -0.91
C PRO A 110 -4.93 -7.02 -2.21
N PRO A 111 -5.16 -5.73 -2.52
CA PRO A 111 -4.65 -5.10 -3.73
C PRO A 111 -3.14 -5.33 -3.94
N LEU A 112 -2.74 -5.47 -5.21
CA LEU A 112 -1.33 -5.47 -5.60
C LEU A 112 -0.69 -4.13 -5.28
N GLY A 113 -1.38 -3.05 -5.62
CA GLY A 113 -0.84 -1.70 -5.57
C GLY A 113 -1.87 -0.71 -6.09
N CYS A 114 -1.48 0.55 -6.12
CA CYS A 114 -2.35 1.63 -6.58
C CYS A 114 -1.56 2.69 -7.34
N VAL A 115 -2.25 3.37 -8.24
CA VAL A 115 -1.77 4.58 -8.92
C VAL A 115 -2.57 5.76 -8.37
N LEU A 116 -1.92 6.69 -7.71
CA LEU A 116 -2.55 7.85 -7.06
C LEU A 116 -2.01 9.14 -7.68
N GLN A 117 -2.92 10.00 -8.14
CA GLN A 117 -2.60 11.29 -8.73
C GLN A 117 -3.12 12.43 -7.85
N ALA A 118 -2.27 13.40 -7.59
CA ALA A 118 -2.61 14.67 -6.95
C ALA A 118 -3.30 15.59 -7.94
N ILE A 119 -4.58 15.90 -7.71
CA ILE A 119 -5.36 16.83 -8.54
C ILE A 119 -5.38 18.21 -7.92
N LYS A 120 -5.53 18.28 -6.60
CA LYS A 120 -5.50 19.51 -5.83
C LYS A 120 -4.91 19.24 -4.45
N ILE A 121 -3.82 19.93 -4.13
CA ILE A 121 -3.09 19.79 -2.88
C ILE A 121 -3.16 21.09 -2.08
N PRO A 122 -3.44 21.02 -0.76
CA PRO A 122 -3.35 22.18 0.12
C PRO A 122 -1.96 22.84 0.07
N PRO A 123 -1.86 24.17 0.30
CA PRO A 123 -0.56 24.84 0.34
C PRO A 123 0.41 24.28 1.40
N VAL A 124 -0.12 23.72 2.49
CA VAL A 124 0.61 23.11 3.60
C VAL A 124 -0.18 21.91 4.13
N GLY A 125 0.53 20.84 4.52
CA GLY A 125 -0.06 19.61 5.04
C GLY A 125 -0.50 18.64 3.95
N GLY A 126 -1.01 17.48 4.36
CA GLY A 126 -1.51 16.43 3.47
C GLY A 126 -0.43 15.49 2.94
N ASP A 127 0.74 15.48 3.56
CA ASP A 127 1.84 14.59 3.22
C ASP A 127 1.44 13.12 3.40
N THR A 128 2.15 12.22 2.72
CA THR A 128 1.93 10.78 2.88
C THR A 128 3.25 10.08 3.15
N LEU A 129 3.25 9.20 4.14
CA LEU A 129 4.41 8.38 4.49
C LEU A 129 4.22 6.98 3.93
N TRP A 130 5.32 6.36 3.50
CA TRP A 130 5.37 4.94 3.12
C TRP A 130 6.52 4.26 3.83
N SER A 131 6.28 3.07 4.37
CA SER A 131 7.27 2.21 5.01
C SER A 131 7.48 0.91 4.24
N SER A 132 8.72 0.45 4.17
CA SER A 132 9.11 -0.83 3.58
C SER A 132 8.96 -1.97 4.57
N ASN A 133 8.05 -2.89 4.27
CA ASN A 133 7.87 -4.09 5.09
C ASN A 133 9.01 -5.11 4.89
N THR A 134 9.67 -5.08 3.73
CA THR A 134 10.87 -5.89 3.47
C THR A 134 12.05 -5.39 4.30
N ALA A 135 12.30 -4.07 4.33
CA ALA A 135 13.34 -3.50 5.16
C ALA A 135 13.05 -3.68 6.65
N ALA A 136 11.78 -3.50 7.06
CA ALA A 136 11.35 -3.74 8.43
C ALA A 136 11.62 -5.20 8.86
N PHE A 137 11.28 -6.19 8.04
CA PHE A 137 11.59 -7.59 8.34
C PHE A 137 13.10 -7.86 8.46
N LYS A 138 13.89 -7.38 7.48
CA LYS A 138 15.35 -7.51 7.49
C LYS A 138 16.00 -6.84 8.70
N GLY A 139 15.39 -5.77 9.22
CA GLY A 139 15.85 -5.04 10.40
C GLY A 139 15.56 -5.72 11.75
N LEU A 140 14.79 -6.82 11.79
CA LEU A 140 14.55 -7.57 13.02
C LEU A 140 15.77 -8.42 13.42
N PRO A 141 15.97 -8.71 14.73
CA PRO A 141 16.91 -9.74 15.14
C PRO A 141 16.62 -11.09 14.49
N LEU A 142 17.66 -11.86 14.14
CA LEU A 142 17.51 -13.14 13.42
C LEU A 142 16.60 -14.14 14.15
N GLU A 143 16.67 -14.19 15.48
CA GLU A 143 15.77 -15.05 16.27
C GLU A 143 14.30 -14.69 16.10
N LEU A 144 14.01 -13.38 16.03
CA LEU A 144 12.65 -12.92 15.84
C LEU A 144 12.20 -13.17 14.40
N GLN A 145 13.07 -12.96 13.40
CA GLN A 145 12.78 -13.35 12.02
C GLN A 145 12.41 -14.83 11.92
N ARG A 146 13.17 -15.72 12.61
CA ARG A 146 12.86 -17.15 12.68
C ARG A 146 11.52 -17.43 13.36
N LYS A 147 11.26 -16.81 14.52
CA LYS A 147 10.02 -17.00 15.29
C LYS A 147 8.78 -16.59 14.49
N LEU A 148 8.86 -15.54 13.68
CA LEU A 148 7.71 -15.02 12.93
C LEU A 148 7.37 -15.86 11.69
N ARG A 149 8.34 -16.59 11.14
CA ARG A 149 8.12 -17.45 9.97
C ARG A 149 7.15 -18.57 10.33
N GLY A 150 6.11 -18.74 9.50
CA GLY A 150 5.04 -19.72 9.73
C GLY A 150 3.90 -19.24 10.63
N LEU A 151 4.04 -18.11 11.33
CA LEU A 151 2.91 -17.52 12.07
C LEU A 151 1.89 -16.91 11.12
N THR A 152 0.63 -16.88 11.56
CA THR A 152 -0.47 -16.24 10.84
C THR A 152 -1.12 -15.18 11.71
N ALA A 153 -1.76 -14.20 11.08
CA ALA A 153 -2.49 -13.16 11.78
C ALA A 153 -3.88 -12.96 11.19
N THR A 154 -4.83 -12.63 12.06
CA THR A 154 -6.18 -12.24 11.69
C THR A 154 -6.20 -10.77 11.28
N HIS A 155 -6.81 -10.47 10.14
CA HIS A 155 -7.06 -9.12 9.64
C HIS A 155 -8.57 -8.84 9.64
N ASP A 156 -8.96 -7.73 10.26
CA ASP A 156 -10.36 -7.37 10.47
C ASP A 156 -10.60 -5.89 10.17
N ILE A 157 -11.57 -5.63 9.29
CA ILE A 157 -12.02 -4.27 8.94
C ILE A 157 -12.50 -3.48 10.16
N ARG A 158 -13.05 -4.16 11.18
CA ARG A 158 -13.60 -3.52 12.39
C ARG A 158 -12.56 -2.73 13.17
N LYS A 159 -11.27 -3.07 13.02
CA LYS A 159 -10.18 -2.38 13.71
C LYS A 159 -10.00 -0.94 13.21
N SER A 160 -10.04 -0.71 11.90
CA SER A 160 -9.98 0.65 11.33
C SER A 160 -11.34 1.35 11.28
N PHE A 161 -12.44 0.60 11.24
CA PHE A 161 -13.79 1.13 11.12
C PHE A 161 -14.67 0.79 12.33
N PRO A 162 -14.33 1.20 13.57
CA PRO A 162 -15.15 0.91 14.75
C PRO A 162 -16.52 1.63 14.68
N LEU A 163 -17.56 0.97 15.17
CA LEU A 163 -18.94 1.51 15.13
C LEU A 163 -19.04 2.86 15.84
N GLU A 164 -18.33 3.01 16.95
CA GLU A 164 -18.31 4.21 17.79
C GLU A 164 -17.81 5.45 17.04
N ARG A 165 -16.99 5.25 16.00
CA ARG A 165 -16.45 6.32 15.18
C ARG A 165 -17.26 6.57 13.90
N PHE A 166 -17.80 5.52 13.27
CA PHE A 166 -18.37 5.61 11.92
C PHE A 166 -19.89 5.41 11.84
N ALA A 167 -20.58 5.20 12.97
CA ALA A 167 -22.03 5.10 13.03
C ALA A 167 -22.62 6.19 13.93
N HIS A 168 -23.07 7.30 13.33
CA HIS A 168 -23.70 8.42 14.04
C HIS A 168 -25.23 8.31 14.10
N ASN A 169 -25.81 7.39 13.32
CA ASN A 169 -27.24 7.06 13.31
C ASN A 169 -27.46 5.57 12.99
N GLU A 170 -28.71 5.10 13.10
CA GLU A 170 -29.02 3.67 12.91
C GLU A 170 -28.84 3.20 11.46
N GLU A 171 -29.04 4.06 10.47
CA GLU A 171 -28.84 3.72 9.05
C GLU A 171 -27.36 3.45 8.75
N GLU A 172 -26.48 4.35 9.19
CA GLU A 172 -25.02 4.18 9.10
C GLU A 172 -24.56 2.93 9.85
N ARG A 173 -25.12 2.70 11.04
CA ARG A 173 -24.84 1.51 11.85
C ARG A 173 -25.20 0.22 11.11
N GLU A 174 -26.41 0.15 10.54
CA GLU A 174 -26.85 -1.02 9.79
C GLU A 174 -25.99 -1.24 8.54
N LYS A 175 -25.68 -0.18 7.79
CA LYS A 175 -24.79 -0.23 6.62
C LYS A 175 -23.40 -0.76 6.99
N LEU A 176 -22.82 -0.30 8.10
CA LEU A 176 -21.51 -0.76 8.55
C LEU A 176 -21.55 -2.22 9.03
N LEU A 177 -22.59 -2.63 9.75
CA LEU A 177 -22.79 -4.03 10.14
C LEU A 177 -22.93 -4.96 8.93
N GLN A 178 -23.65 -4.54 7.88
CA GLN A 178 -23.72 -5.31 6.63
C GLN A 178 -22.35 -5.39 5.93
N THR A 179 -21.56 -4.32 6.00
CA THR A 179 -20.18 -4.30 5.48
C THR A 179 -19.31 -5.32 6.22
N PHE A 180 -19.41 -5.41 7.55
CA PHE A 180 -18.67 -6.41 8.34
C PHE A 180 -19.11 -7.84 8.04
N LYS A 181 -20.39 -8.08 7.75
CA LYS A 181 -20.89 -9.40 7.35
C LYS A 181 -20.34 -9.84 6.00
N ARG A 182 -20.18 -8.91 5.06
CA ARG A 182 -19.61 -9.16 3.73
C ARG A 182 -18.08 -9.33 3.76
N ASN A 183 -17.44 -8.77 4.78
CA ASN A 183 -15.98 -8.82 4.98
C ASN A 183 -15.68 -9.46 6.34
N PRO A 184 -15.92 -10.78 6.50
CA PRO A 184 -15.52 -11.48 7.72
C PRO A 184 -13.99 -11.44 7.87
N PRO A 185 -13.46 -11.60 9.09
CA PRO A 185 -12.01 -11.57 9.32
C PRO A 185 -11.33 -12.65 8.49
N VAL A 186 -10.17 -12.33 7.95
CA VAL A 186 -9.35 -13.25 7.15
C VAL A 186 -8.02 -13.50 7.83
N VAL A 187 -7.38 -14.60 7.47
CA VAL A 187 -6.07 -14.99 8.01
C VAL A 187 -5.02 -14.87 6.92
N HIS A 188 -3.94 -14.16 7.22
CA HIS A 188 -2.76 -13.98 6.35
C HIS A 188 -1.49 -14.38 7.10
N PRO A 189 -0.39 -14.72 6.41
CA PRO A 189 0.88 -14.98 7.08
C PRO A 189 1.46 -13.70 7.70
N VAL A 190 2.08 -13.79 8.88
CA VAL A 190 2.79 -12.67 9.51
C VAL A 190 4.03 -12.27 8.71
N VAL A 191 4.70 -13.26 8.11
CA VAL A 191 5.77 -13.06 7.14
C VAL A 191 5.27 -13.48 5.78
N ARG A 192 5.12 -12.54 4.85
CA ARG A 192 4.73 -12.81 3.47
C ARG A 192 5.98 -13.01 2.60
N THR A 193 5.88 -13.85 1.58
CA THR A 193 6.82 -13.89 0.47
C THR A 193 6.28 -13.02 -0.65
N HIS A 194 7.05 -12.05 -1.13
CA HIS A 194 6.62 -11.24 -2.26
C HIS A 194 6.52 -12.11 -3.53
N PRO A 195 5.40 -12.09 -4.28
CA PRO A 195 5.14 -13.08 -5.33
C PRO A 195 6.08 -12.98 -6.54
N VAL A 196 6.74 -11.84 -6.75
CA VAL A 196 7.68 -11.61 -7.86
C VAL A 196 9.14 -11.67 -7.39
N THR A 197 9.54 -10.75 -6.51
CA THR A 197 10.92 -10.68 -5.97
C THR A 197 11.32 -11.85 -5.07
N GLY A 198 10.37 -12.60 -4.49
CA GLY A 198 10.65 -13.70 -3.57
C GLY A 198 11.12 -13.27 -2.17
N GLU A 199 11.25 -11.97 -1.93
CA GLU A 199 11.73 -11.42 -0.66
C GLU A 199 10.73 -11.65 0.48
N PRO A 200 11.19 -12.05 1.69
CA PRO A 200 10.35 -12.10 2.88
C PRO A 200 10.10 -10.69 3.43
N LEU A 201 8.88 -10.45 3.92
CA LEU A 201 8.45 -9.15 4.45
C LEU A 201 7.46 -9.30 5.60
N LEU A 202 7.40 -8.29 6.49
CA LEU A 202 6.39 -8.22 7.55
C LEU A 202 5.02 -7.87 6.95
N PHE A 203 4.01 -8.71 7.14
CA PHE A 203 2.67 -8.49 6.58
C PHE A 203 1.62 -8.27 7.68
N VAL A 204 1.99 -7.43 8.65
CA VAL A 204 1.12 -6.97 9.74
C VAL A 204 1.10 -5.45 9.75
N SER A 205 -0.06 -4.86 10.02
CA SER A 205 -0.22 -3.41 10.11
C SER A 205 -1.21 -3.02 11.19
N GLU A 206 -0.99 -1.85 11.79
CA GLU A 206 -1.82 -1.33 12.87
C GLU A 206 -3.29 -1.22 12.44
N GLY A 207 -3.53 -0.84 11.19
CA GLY A 207 -4.87 -0.68 10.61
C GLY A 207 -5.79 -1.89 10.76
N PHE A 208 -5.32 -3.08 10.40
CA PHE A 208 -6.22 -4.22 10.23
C PHE A 208 -5.83 -5.46 11.03
N THR A 209 -4.57 -5.62 11.43
CA THR A 209 -4.12 -6.84 12.09
C THR A 209 -4.55 -6.85 13.57
N THR A 210 -5.35 -7.84 13.98
CA THR A 210 -5.93 -7.91 15.33
C THR A 210 -5.28 -8.94 16.23
N ARG A 211 -4.81 -10.08 15.69
CA ARG A 211 -4.29 -11.18 16.50
C ARG A 211 -3.31 -12.04 15.71
N ILE A 212 -2.17 -12.41 16.29
CA ILE A 212 -1.32 -13.51 15.84
C ILE A 212 -1.91 -14.82 16.35
N ASN A 213 -2.22 -15.73 15.44
CA ASN A 213 -3.18 -16.78 15.71
C ASN A 213 -2.64 -17.88 16.63
N GLU A 214 -1.34 -18.14 16.53
CA GLU A 214 -0.64 -19.22 17.23
C GLU A 214 -0.15 -18.82 18.64
N LEU A 215 -0.35 -17.56 19.05
CA LEU A 215 0.10 -17.05 20.35
C LEU A 215 -1.07 -16.82 21.32
N PRO A 216 -0.85 -16.96 22.63
CA PRO A 216 -1.79 -16.43 23.64
C PRO A 216 -2.13 -14.96 23.36
N GLU A 217 -3.34 -14.53 23.71
CA GLU A 217 -3.85 -13.19 23.38
C GLU A 217 -2.90 -12.06 23.84
N GLN A 218 -2.44 -12.11 25.09
CA GLN A 218 -1.52 -11.12 25.65
C GLN A 218 -0.16 -11.11 24.94
N GLU A 219 0.37 -12.28 24.56
CA GLU A 219 1.63 -12.38 23.82
C GLU A 219 1.48 -11.85 22.38
N SER A 220 0.35 -12.14 21.75
CA SER A 220 -0.01 -11.61 20.44
C SER A 220 -0.07 -10.09 20.47
N GLU A 221 -0.77 -9.50 21.43
CA GLU A 221 -0.90 -8.05 21.58
C GLU A 221 0.47 -7.38 21.75
N GLN A 222 1.29 -7.88 22.68
CA GLN A 222 2.63 -7.35 22.92
C GLN A 222 3.52 -7.43 21.68
N LEU A 223 3.51 -8.57 20.99
CA LEU A 223 4.30 -8.75 19.78
C LEU A 223 3.80 -7.87 18.63
N LEU A 224 2.48 -7.75 18.42
CA LEU A 224 1.93 -6.89 17.39
C LEU A 224 2.28 -5.42 17.62
N ASN A 225 2.14 -4.92 18.85
CA ASN A 225 2.50 -3.55 19.19
C ASN A 225 3.99 -3.27 18.90
N PHE A 226 4.87 -4.19 19.31
CA PHE A 226 6.29 -4.11 18.96
C PHE A 226 6.51 -4.08 17.45
N LEU A 227 5.83 -4.95 16.68
CA LEU A 227 5.99 -5.01 15.22
C LEU A 227 5.45 -3.76 14.52
N PHE A 228 4.36 -3.16 15.00
CA PHE A 228 3.82 -1.91 14.44
C PHE A 228 4.77 -0.74 14.67
N GLU A 229 5.32 -0.61 15.88
CA GLU A 229 6.32 0.41 16.20
C GLU A 229 7.61 0.20 15.38
N HIS A 230 8.10 -1.05 15.33
CA HIS A 230 9.30 -1.40 14.56
C HIS A 230 9.15 -1.10 13.07
N ALA A 231 8.04 -1.52 12.46
CA ALA A 231 7.81 -1.37 11.03
C ALA A 231 7.65 0.09 10.59
N THR A 232 7.49 1.03 11.52
CA THR A 232 7.26 2.45 11.24
C THR A 232 8.40 3.35 11.73
N GLN A 233 9.57 2.78 12.03
CA GLN A 233 10.78 3.54 12.35
C GLN A 233 11.34 4.29 11.13
N GLU A 234 11.95 5.45 11.37
CA GLU A 234 12.42 6.37 10.33
C GLU A 234 13.35 5.74 9.29
N GLN A 235 14.17 4.74 9.66
CA GLN A 235 15.04 4.08 8.68
C GLN A 235 14.27 3.25 7.63
N PHE A 236 13.02 2.87 7.89
CA PHE A 236 12.21 2.04 7.00
C PHE A 236 11.22 2.83 6.16
N HIS A 237 10.91 4.08 6.53
CA HIS A 237 9.92 4.88 5.85
C HIS A 237 10.45 6.17 5.23
N LEU A 238 9.75 6.70 4.24
CA LEU A 238 9.94 8.04 3.69
C LEU A 238 8.70 8.89 3.92
N ARG A 239 8.82 10.20 3.69
CA ARG A 239 7.72 11.17 3.72
C ARG A 239 7.67 11.89 2.38
N TRP A 240 6.54 11.81 1.70
CA TRP A 240 6.30 12.50 0.45
C TRP A 240 5.46 13.76 0.68
N LYS A 241 6.06 14.91 0.35
CA LYS A 241 5.35 16.17 0.26
C LYS A 241 4.80 16.35 -1.15
N TRP A 242 3.48 16.34 -1.24
CA TRP A 242 2.74 16.40 -2.49
C TRP A 242 2.84 17.77 -3.16
N GLN A 243 2.79 17.76 -4.49
CA GLN A 243 2.53 18.90 -5.36
C GLN A 243 1.41 18.54 -6.32
N ASP A 244 0.70 19.55 -6.83
CA ASP A 244 -0.30 19.34 -7.89
C ASP A 244 0.33 18.64 -9.10
N GLY A 245 -0.36 17.62 -9.62
CA GLY A 245 0.10 16.80 -10.73
C GLY A 245 1.08 15.70 -10.35
N ASP A 246 1.49 15.56 -9.09
CA ASP A 246 2.28 14.41 -8.68
C ASP A 246 1.52 13.09 -8.87
N VAL A 247 2.24 12.05 -9.27
CA VAL A 247 1.73 10.68 -9.30
C VAL A 247 2.62 9.80 -8.42
N ALA A 248 1.99 8.97 -7.60
CA ALA A 248 2.65 7.92 -6.83
C ALA A 248 2.11 6.55 -7.27
N ILE A 249 3.02 5.58 -7.42
CA ILE A 249 2.67 4.17 -7.58
C ILE A 249 3.36 3.42 -6.45
N TRP A 250 2.60 2.67 -5.65
CA TRP A 250 3.18 1.82 -4.60
C TRP A 250 2.75 0.38 -4.72
N ASP A 251 3.63 -0.49 -4.28
CA ASP A 251 3.40 -1.92 -4.13
C ASP A 251 2.81 -2.19 -2.75
N ASN A 252 1.50 -2.41 -2.72
CA ASN A 252 0.76 -2.69 -1.50
C ASN A 252 1.08 -4.09 -0.94
N ARG A 253 1.80 -4.95 -1.68
CA ARG A 253 2.21 -6.27 -1.20
C ARG A 253 3.36 -6.20 -0.22
N CYS A 254 4.17 -5.14 -0.26
CA CYS A 254 5.39 -4.98 0.52
C CYS A 254 5.53 -3.64 1.25
N THR A 255 4.48 -2.80 1.25
CA THR A 255 4.52 -1.49 1.95
C THR A 255 3.33 -1.26 2.87
N GLN A 256 3.53 -0.37 3.83
CA GLN A 256 2.48 0.30 4.60
C GLN A 256 2.54 1.79 4.32
N HIS A 257 1.42 2.50 4.49
CA HIS A 257 1.38 3.94 4.35
C HIS A 257 0.45 4.62 5.36
N LYS A 258 0.63 5.92 5.50
CA LYS A 258 -0.18 6.79 6.36
C LYS A 258 -0.33 8.16 5.69
N ALA A 259 -1.56 8.61 5.47
CA ALA A 259 -1.85 9.96 4.99
C ALA A 259 -2.06 10.89 6.18
N LEU A 260 -1.32 11.99 6.25
CA LEU A 260 -1.48 12.97 7.32
C LEU A 260 -2.73 13.82 7.09
N PHE A 261 -3.57 13.97 8.12
CA PHE A 261 -4.74 14.84 8.10
C PHE A 261 -4.40 16.16 8.83
N ASP A 262 -3.33 16.83 8.42
CA ASP A 262 -2.79 18.04 9.05
C ASP A 262 -3.06 19.33 8.25
N TYR A 263 -4.06 19.29 7.36
CA TYR A 263 -4.43 20.40 6.47
C TYR A 263 -5.79 21.05 6.79
N GLY A 264 -6.43 20.67 7.91
CA GLY A 264 -7.70 21.25 8.36
C GLY A 264 -8.80 21.15 7.30
N ASP A 265 -9.51 22.26 7.06
CA ASP A 265 -10.60 22.34 6.06
C ASP A 265 -10.10 22.66 4.64
N ALA A 266 -8.77 22.68 4.42
CA ALA A 266 -8.22 22.93 3.10
C ALA A 266 -8.62 21.82 2.13
N HIS A 267 -8.92 22.21 0.89
CA HIS A 267 -9.41 21.28 -0.12
C HIS A 267 -8.28 20.41 -0.66
N ARG A 268 -8.45 19.10 -0.58
CA ARG A 268 -7.55 18.09 -1.13
C ARG A 268 -8.32 17.14 -2.03
N ILE A 269 -7.86 16.98 -3.26
CA ILE A 269 -8.43 16.05 -4.25
C ILE A 269 -7.33 15.14 -4.79
N MET A 270 -7.57 13.83 -4.72
CA MET A 270 -6.75 12.80 -5.34
C MET A 270 -7.59 11.90 -6.22
N HIS A 271 -7.01 11.42 -7.31
CA HIS A 271 -7.59 10.33 -8.10
C HIS A 271 -6.81 9.04 -7.86
N ARG A 272 -7.49 7.92 -7.65
CA ARG A 272 -6.86 6.63 -7.36
C ARG A 272 -7.39 5.53 -8.28
N ALA A 273 -6.48 4.76 -8.86
CA ALA A 273 -6.79 3.48 -9.50
C ALA A 273 -6.18 2.35 -8.65
N THR A 274 -6.96 1.32 -8.36
CA THR A 274 -6.56 0.19 -7.50
C THR A 274 -6.40 -1.07 -8.34
N ILE A 275 -5.26 -1.76 -8.17
CA ILE A 275 -4.91 -2.96 -8.92
C ILE A 275 -5.21 -4.18 -8.05
N ASN A 276 -6.00 -5.13 -8.55
CA ASN A 276 -6.34 -6.37 -7.85
C ASN A 276 -5.07 -7.18 -7.58
N GLY A 277 -4.98 -7.79 -6.39
CA GLY A 277 -3.87 -8.66 -6.03
C GLY A 277 -4.25 -10.13 -5.97
N ASP A 278 -3.35 -10.91 -5.37
CA ASP A 278 -3.40 -12.35 -5.19
C ASP A 278 -3.49 -12.73 -3.70
N VAL A 279 -3.60 -14.04 -3.43
CA VAL A 279 -3.65 -14.54 -2.05
C VAL A 279 -2.24 -14.44 -1.45
N PRO A 280 -2.04 -13.72 -0.32
CA PRO A 280 -0.76 -13.68 0.36
C PRO A 280 -0.34 -15.07 0.85
N PHE A 281 0.94 -15.41 0.67
CA PHE A 281 1.50 -16.68 1.11
C PHE A 281 2.89 -16.49 1.73
N TYR A 282 3.33 -17.49 2.49
CA TYR A 282 4.70 -17.64 2.93
C TYR A 282 5.30 -18.88 2.29
N LYS A 283 6.48 -18.75 1.67
CA LYS A 283 7.26 -19.87 1.17
C LYS A 283 8.49 -20.03 2.04
N GLU A 284 8.63 -21.20 2.65
CA GLU A 284 9.81 -21.54 3.44
C GLU A 284 11.04 -21.60 2.52
N GLU A 285 12.11 -20.91 2.92
CA GLU A 285 13.40 -21.01 2.23
C GLU A 285 13.98 -22.39 2.52
N GLN A 286 14.23 -23.19 1.48
CA GLN A 286 15.05 -24.39 1.63
C GLN A 286 16.46 -23.93 2.00
N GLN A 287 16.93 -24.24 3.22
CA GLN A 287 18.33 -24.06 3.54
C GLN A 287 19.16 -24.88 2.53
N PRO A 288 20.20 -24.31 1.92
CA PRO A 288 21.15 -25.14 1.20
C PRO A 288 21.70 -26.15 2.22
N GLU A 289 21.59 -27.44 1.91
CA GLU A 289 22.27 -28.49 2.67
C GLU A 289 23.72 -28.02 2.86
N LEU A 290 24.13 -27.84 4.12
CA LEU A 290 25.53 -27.76 4.44
C LEU A 290 26.12 -29.08 3.94
N ALA A 291 26.79 -29.04 2.79
CA ALA A 291 27.56 -30.16 2.30
C ALA A 291 28.56 -30.50 3.40
N GLU A 292 28.30 -31.59 4.12
CA GLU A 292 29.25 -32.18 5.05
C GLU A 292 30.52 -32.51 4.26
N ALA A 293 31.61 -31.82 4.60
CA ALA A 293 32.98 -32.09 4.13
C ALA A 293 33.83 -32.48 5.33
#